data_AF-A0A840EXC7-F1
#
_entry.id   AF-A0A840EXC7-F1
#
_cell.length_a   1.000
_cell.length_b   1.000
_cell.length_c   1.000
_cell.angle_alpha   90.00
_cell.angle_beta   90.00
_cell.angle_gamma   90.00
#
_symmetry.space_group_name_H-M   'P 1'
#
loop_
_entity.id
_entity.type
_entity.pdbx_description
1 polymer ?
#
loop_
_entity_poly.entity_id
_entity_poly.type
_entity_poly.pdbx_seq_one_letter_code
_entity_poly.pdbx_strand_id
1 'polypeptide(L)'
;MSEQSPPPGAVDARFTLAAERTLLAWLRTALGLVAAGVAVLHVVGEFASPALQTALGIVLIVLGIASAVVGSWRWYRVTHSLENGGPMPAPIGIWLLIGGLVVVSVAFIFVR
;
A
#
# COMPACT_ATOMS: atom_id res chain seq x y z
N MET A 1 8.54 17.39 -38.28
CA MET A 1 8.09 16.88 -36.97
C MET A 1 9.31 16.92 -36.07
N SER A 2 9.51 18.03 -35.37
CA SER A 2 10.70 18.25 -34.55
C SER A 2 10.67 17.32 -33.34
N GLU A 3 11.57 16.35 -33.29
CA GLU A 3 11.87 15.60 -32.07
C GLU A 3 12.36 16.59 -31.01
N GLN A 4 11.44 17.03 -30.14
CA GLN A 4 11.78 17.75 -28.92
C GLN A 4 12.52 16.77 -28.01
N SER A 5 13.84 16.75 -28.15
CA SER A 5 14.72 16.07 -27.21
C SER A 5 14.48 16.70 -25.83
N PRO A 6 14.25 15.91 -24.77
CA PRO A 6 13.97 16.46 -23.45
C PRO A 6 15.15 17.35 -23.00
N PRO A 7 14.90 18.46 -22.30
CA PRO A 7 15.98 19.28 -21.78
C PRO A 7 16.90 18.44 -20.89
N PRO A 8 18.23 18.57 -21.02
CA PRO A 8 19.19 17.77 -20.26
C PRO A 8 18.97 17.97 -18.76
N GLY A 9 18.57 16.90 -18.06
CA GLY A 9 18.25 16.91 -16.62
C GLY A 9 16.76 16.78 -16.27
N ALA A 10 15.84 16.86 -17.22
CA ALA A 10 14.42 16.67 -16.93
C ALA A 10 14.06 15.18 -16.77
N VAL A 11 13.47 14.83 -15.63
CA VAL A 11 12.88 13.51 -15.39
C VAL A 11 11.79 13.27 -16.43
N ASP A 12 11.96 12.21 -17.22
CA ASP A 12 11.04 11.86 -18.30
C ASP A 12 9.65 11.54 -17.73
N ALA A 13 8.62 12.20 -18.28
CA ALA A 13 7.23 12.12 -17.84
C ALA A 13 6.70 10.67 -17.77
N ARG A 14 7.25 9.75 -18.59
CA ARG A 14 6.86 8.33 -18.55
C ARG A 14 7.15 7.66 -17.20
N PHE A 15 8.21 8.08 -16.50
CA PHE A 15 8.57 7.54 -15.19
C PHE A 15 7.60 8.02 -14.11
N THR A 16 7.21 9.30 -14.18
CA THR A 16 6.20 9.87 -13.27
C THR A 16 4.85 9.17 -13.45
N LEU A 17 4.38 9.01 -14.69
CA LEU A 17 3.12 8.30 -14.99
C LEU A 17 3.15 6.81 -14.59
N ALA A 18 4.32 6.17 -14.65
CA ALA A 18 4.50 4.82 -14.14
C ALA A 18 4.41 4.77 -12.61
N ALA A 19 5.04 5.73 -11.91
CA ALA A 19 5.01 5.83 -10.46
C ALA A 19 3.59 6.08 -9.94
N GLU A 20 2.85 7.00 -10.57
CA GLU A 20 1.44 7.28 -10.26
C GLU A 20 0.56 6.04 -10.40
N ARG A 21 0.72 5.25 -11.48
CA ARG A 21 -0.02 3.98 -11.64
C ARG A 21 0.23 3.01 -10.51
N THR A 22 1.48 2.90 -10.06
CA THR A 22 1.78 2.03 -8.91
C THR A 22 1.14 2.57 -7.63
N LEU A 23 1.17 3.87 -7.39
CA LEU A 23 0.50 4.51 -6.24
C LEU A 23 -1.00 4.25 -6.25
N LEU A 24 -1.66 4.44 -7.39
CA LEU A 24 -3.09 4.18 -7.55
C LEU A 24 -3.43 2.70 -7.35
N ALA A 25 -2.53 1.78 -7.76
CA ALA A 25 -2.71 0.37 -7.48
C ALA A 25 -2.64 0.06 -5.97
N TRP A 26 -1.70 0.68 -5.24
CA TRP A 26 -1.62 0.58 -3.78
C TRP A 26 -2.87 1.13 -3.10
N LEU A 27 -3.33 2.31 -3.55
CA LEU A 27 -4.54 2.93 -3.00
C LEU A 27 -5.79 2.07 -3.23
N ARG A 28 -5.92 1.46 -4.40
CA ARG A 28 -7.02 0.54 -4.71
C ARG A 28 -7.04 -0.66 -3.76
N THR A 29 -5.89 -1.30 -3.52
CA THR A 29 -5.80 -2.41 -2.58
C THR A 29 -6.12 -1.95 -1.16
N ALA A 30 -5.59 -0.79 -0.74
CA ALA A 30 -5.86 -0.22 0.57
C ALA A 30 -7.36 0.02 0.81
N LEU A 31 -8.03 0.66 -0.15
CA LEU A 31 -9.46 0.94 -0.08
C LEU A 31 -10.28 -0.35 -0.04
N GLY A 32 -9.92 -1.36 -0.83
CA GLY A 32 -10.59 -2.66 -0.81
C GLY A 32 -10.48 -3.35 0.55
N LEU A 33 -9.30 -3.33 1.17
CA LEU A 33 -9.07 -3.90 2.50
C LEU A 33 -9.84 -3.15 3.59
N VAL A 34 -9.81 -1.81 3.58
CA VAL A 34 -10.58 -1.00 4.53
C VAL A 34 -12.07 -1.25 4.38
N ALA A 35 -12.60 -1.22 3.14
CA ALA A 35 -14.01 -1.47 2.88
C ALA A 35 -14.43 -2.87 3.36
N ALA A 36 -13.62 -3.89 3.10
CA ALA A 36 -13.86 -5.25 3.59
C ALA A 36 -13.88 -5.30 5.12
N GLY A 37 -12.94 -4.66 5.81
CA GLY A 37 -12.91 -4.63 7.27
C GLY A 37 -14.10 -3.89 7.88
N VAL A 38 -14.49 -2.75 7.31
CA VAL A 38 -15.71 -2.02 7.70
C VAL A 38 -16.96 -2.88 7.49
N ALA A 39 -17.05 -3.58 6.35
CA ALA A 39 -18.15 -4.49 6.06
C ALA A 39 -18.22 -5.63 7.07
N VAL A 40 -17.10 -6.23 7.45
CA VAL A 40 -17.06 -7.27 8.50
C VAL A 40 -17.58 -6.73 9.83
N LEU A 41 -17.24 -5.49 10.20
CA LEU A 41 -17.66 -4.91 11.48
C LEU A 41 -19.13 -4.45 11.53
N HIS A 42 -19.68 -3.98 10.40
CA HIS A 42 -20.96 -3.27 10.40
C HIS A 42 -22.03 -3.90 9.51
N VAL A 43 -21.64 -4.71 8.52
CA VAL A 43 -22.56 -5.23 7.49
C VAL A 43 -22.79 -6.73 7.65
N VAL A 44 -21.74 -7.48 8.01
CA VAL A 44 -21.88 -8.93 8.23
C VAL A 44 -22.60 -9.15 9.56
N GLY A 45 -23.64 -10.01 9.54
CA GLY A 45 -24.41 -10.38 10.73
C GLY A 45 -23.57 -11.12 11.79
N GLU A 46 -24.21 -11.51 12.88
CA GLU A 46 -23.50 -12.11 14.03
C GLU A 46 -22.64 -13.33 13.63
N PHE A 47 -21.33 -13.22 13.85
CA PHE A 47 -20.42 -14.35 13.78
C PHE A 47 -20.57 -15.22 15.03
N ALA A 48 -20.11 -16.47 14.94
CA ALA A 48 -20.07 -17.40 16.08
C ALA A 48 -19.32 -16.86 17.31
N SER A 49 -18.39 -15.91 17.13
CA SER A 49 -17.88 -15.10 18.24
C SER A 49 -17.75 -13.62 17.86
N PRO A 50 -18.31 -12.70 18.66
CA PRO A 50 -18.18 -11.26 18.45
C PRO A 50 -16.70 -10.80 18.43
N ALA A 51 -15.87 -11.42 19.27
CA ALA A 51 -14.44 -11.11 19.34
C ALA A 51 -13.71 -11.37 18.02
N LEU A 52 -14.02 -12.49 17.33
CA LEU A 52 -13.40 -12.83 16.05
C LEU A 52 -13.82 -11.87 14.93
N GLN A 53 -15.09 -11.47 14.91
CA GLN A 53 -15.60 -10.46 13.98
C GLN A 53 -14.86 -9.14 14.14
N THR A 54 -14.76 -8.67 15.39
CA THR A 54 -14.04 -7.43 15.71
C THR A 54 -12.57 -7.52 15.32
N ALA A 55 -11.89 -8.62 15.69
CA ALA A 55 -10.49 -8.84 15.36
C ALA A 55 -10.24 -8.84 13.85
N LEU A 56 -11.04 -9.59 13.08
CA LEU A 56 -10.90 -9.68 11.62
C LEU A 56 -11.13 -8.32 10.94
N GLY A 57 -12.16 -7.60 11.37
CA GLY A 57 -12.47 -6.28 10.83
C GLY A 57 -11.36 -5.27 11.07
N ILE A 58 -10.83 -5.20 12.31
CA ILE A 58 -9.69 -4.34 12.65
C ILE A 58 -8.46 -4.71 11.83
N VAL A 59 -8.15 -6.00 11.72
CA VAL A 59 -7.02 -6.51 10.92
C VAL A 59 -7.09 -6.03 9.47
N LEU A 60 -8.24 -6.19 8.83
CA LEU A 60 -8.44 -5.75 7.44
C LEU A 60 -8.25 -4.24 7.27
N ILE A 61 -8.77 -3.44 8.21
CA ILE A 61 -8.60 -1.98 8.20
C ILE A 61 -7.13 -1.60 8.36
N VAL A 62 -6.43 -2.20 9.34
CA VAL A 62 -5.00 -1.93 9.60
C VAL A 62 -4.14 -2.29 8.39
N LEU A 63 -4.40 -3.44 7.74
CA LEU A 63 -3.71 -3.84 6.51
C LEU A 63 -3.97 -2.88 5.35
N GLY A 64 -5.18 -2.36 5.24
CA GLY A 64 -5.54 -1.34 4.26
C GLY A 64 -4.76 -0.04 4.48
N ILE A 65 -4.74 0.46 5.71
CA ILE A 65 -3.96 1.66 6.09
C ILE A 65 -2.47 1.45 5.81
N ALA A 66 -1.91 0.32 6.23
CA ALA A 66 -0.50 -0.01 6.00
C ALA A 66 -0.15 -0.03 4.51
N SER A 67 -1.01 -0.63 3.67
CA SER A 67 -0.83 -0.65 2.21
C SER A 67 -0.80 0.76 1.60
N ALA A 68 -1.68 1.66 2.06
CA ALA A 68 -1.68 3.05 1.62
C ALA A 68 -0.39 3.79 2.04
N VAL A 69 0.03 3.64 3.30
CA VAL A 69 1.24 4.27 3.83
C VAL A 69 2.48 3.83 3.05
N VAL A 70 2.63 2.53 2.80
CA VAL A 70 3.79 2.00 2.09
C VAL A 70 3.80 2.40 0.62
N GLY A 71 2.64 2.40 -0.04
CA GLY A 71 2.50 2.91 -1.41
C GLY A 71 2.95 4.37 -1.53
N SER A 72 2.44 5.23 -0.65
CA SER A 72 2.78 6.67 -0.61
C SER A 72 4.24 6.91 -0.27
N TRP A 73 4.79 6.19 0.71
CA TRP A 73 6.19 6.35 1.11
C TRP A 73 7.16 5.90 0.02
N ARG A 74 6.85 4.81 -0.69
CA ARG A 74 7.61 4.36 -1.85
C ARG A 74 7.59 5.40 -2.96
N TRP A 75 6.42 5.96 -3.28
CA TRP A 75 6.30 7.01 -4.28
C TRP A 75 7.17 8.21 -3.91
N TYR A 76 7.07 8.71 -2.68
CA TYR A 76 7.87 9.85 -2.22
C TYR A 76 9.38 9.60 -2.33
N ARG A 77 9.86 8.42 -1.89
CA ARG A 77 11.29 8.07 -1.98
C ARG A 77 11.80 7.97 -3.42
N VAL A 78 10.99 7.41 -4.33
CA VAL A 78 11.37 7.25 -5.74
C VAL A 78 11.42 8.62 -6.43
N THR A 79 10.38 9.45 -6.26
CA THR A 79 10.33 10.81 -6.84
C THR A 79 11.50 11.66 -6.34
N HIS A 80 11.78 11.64 -5.03
CA HIS A 80 12.89 12.39 -4.44
C HIS A 80 14.27 11.92 -4.92
N SER A 81 14.45 10.63 -5.23
CA SER A 81 15.70 10.12 -5.81
C SER A 81 15.87 10.51 -7.28
N LEU A 82 14.78 10.58 -8.04
CA LEU A 82 14.77 10.96 -9.45
C LEU A 82 15.05 12.46 -9.63
N GLU A 83 14.52 13.32 -8.74
CA GLU A 83 14.79 14.76 -8.75
C GLU A 83 16.25 15.10 -8.41
N ASN A 84 16.88 14.31 -7.54
CA ASN A 84 18.25 14.55 -7.06
C ASN A 84 19.33 13.73 -7.78
N GLY A 85 18.99 12.92 -8.79
CA GLY A 85 19.93 12.03 -9.49
C GLY A 85 20.58 10.96 -8.60
N GLY A 86 19.94 10.62 -7.48
CA GLY A 86 20.50 9.74 -6.46
C GLY A 86 20.31 8.23 -6.76
N PRO A 87 21.10 7.35 -6.10
CA PRO A 87 20.99 5.90 -6.27
C PRO A 87 19.60 5.39 -5.87
N MET A 88 19.11 4.40 -6.62
CA MET A 88 17.74 3.90 -6.52
C MET A 88 17.46 3.31 -5.12
N PRO A 89 16.46 3.81 -4.37
CA PRO A 89 16.22 3.41 -2.99
C PRO A 89 15.76 1.95 -2.87
N ALA A 90 16.38 1.20 -1.95
CA ALA A 90 16.09 -0.21 -1.70
C ALA A 90 14.60 -0.45 -1.30
N PRO A 91 13.99 -1.58 -1.74
CA PRO A 91 12.54 -1.85 -1.62
C PRO A 91 12.09 -2.31 -0.22
N ILE A 92 12.57 -1.65 0.84
CA ILE A 92 12.28 -1.98 2.25
C ILE A 92 10.78 -1.96 2.59
N GLY A 93 9.99 -1.09 1.96
CA GLY A 93 8.54 -1.00 2.23
C GLY A 93 7.77 -2.27 1.89
N ILE A 94 8.18 -3.02 0.85
CA ILE A 94 7.54 -4.28 0.46
C ILE A 94 7.75 -5.34 1.55
N TRP A 95 8.97 -5.43 2.09
CA TRP A 95 9.30 -6.37 3.17
C TRP A 95 8.54 -6.08 4.46
N LEU A 96 8.31 -4.80 4.78
CA LEU A 96 7.52 -4.40 5.95
C LEU A 96 6.04 -4.78 5.81
N LEU A 97 5.45 -4.65 4.61
CA LEU A 97 4.07 -5.12 4.38
C LEU A 97 3.94 -6.62 4.49
N ILE A 98 4.87 -7.36 3.88
CA ILE A 98 4.90 -8.82 3.96
C ILE A 98 5.06 -9.26 5.42
N GLY A 99 6.00 -8.65 6.16
CA GLY A 99 6.20 -8.91 7.58
C GLY A 99 4.95 -8.61 8.41
N GLY A 100 4.32 -7.46 8.19
CA GLY A 100 3.09 -7.08 8.88
C GLY A 100 1.93 -8.04 8.62
N LEU A 101 1.73 -8.43 7.35
CA LEU A 101 0.70 -9.40 6.97
C LEU A 101 0.92 -10.77 7.62
N VAL A 102 2.18 -11.24 7.67
CA VAL A 102 2.54 -12.49 8.31
C VAL A 102 2.28 -12.42 9.83
N VAL A 103 2.72 -11.36 10.50
CA VAL A 103 2.50 -11.18 11.95
C VAL A 103 1.02 -11.18 12.29
N VAL A 104 0.21 -10.46 11.50
CA VAL A 104 -1.24 -10.39 11.72
C VAL A 104 -1.91 -11.74 11.48
N SER A 105 -1.52 -12.46 10.43
CA SER A 105 -2.04 -13.80 10.13
C SER A 105 -1.69 -14.80 11.25
N VAL A 106 -0.46 -14.73 11.76
CA VAL A 106 0.00 -15.57 12.87
C VAL A 106 -0.75 -15.22 14.16
N ALA A 107 -0.89 -13.93 14.49
CA ALA A 107 -1.63 -13.49 15.67
C ALA A 107 -3.09 -13.96 15.66
N PHE A 108 -3.75 -13.94 14.49
CA PHE A 108 -5.12 -14.43 14.34
C PHE A 108 -5.27 -15.92 14.65
N ILE A 109 -4.28 -16.75 14.30
CA ILE A 109 -4.27 -18.18 14.60
C ILE A 109 -4.22 -18.44 16.12
N PHE A 110 -3.52 -17.58 16.88
CA PHE A 110 -3.39 -17.69 18.34
C PHE A 110 -4.61 -17.18 19.12
N VAL A 111 -5.53 -16.45 18.49
CA VAL A 111 -6.77 -15.93 19.13
C VAL A 111 -7.90 -16.99 19.14
N ARG A 112 -7.63 -18.21 18.65
CA ARG A 112 -8.58 -19.34 18.59
C ARG A 112 -8.89 -19.95 19.96
#